data_AF-A0A6B0YS87-F1
#
_entry.id   AF-A0A6B0YS87-F1
#
_cell.length_a   1.000
_cell.length_b   1.000
_cell.length_c   1.000
_cell.angle_alpha   90.00
_cell.angle_beta   90.00
_cell.angle_gamma   90.00
#
_symmetry.space_group_name_H-M   'P 1'
#
loop_
_entity.id
_entity.type
_entity.pdbx_description
1 polymer ?
#
loop_
_entity_poly.entity_id
_entity_poly.type
_entity_poly.pdbx_seq_one_letter_code
_entity_poly.pdbx_strand_id
1 'polypeptide(L)'
;MSHSLGIAPTAVTLPAPDAYCGGTHATSLAKGYPQMLNSFRILTSLLAIIFLIAACSPAAPGTTAAPAEGERLRVVASLSPIKNIVYNIGGDRIDLVGILPPGVDPHTFEPKPSDAVKVAEADLIFLNGIHLDETTLKLAEANLKEGAEIIELAAAVAGPDELIYGIEHHHGHAEEEGHDDDDDEHGHAEEEGHDDDDDEHGHAEEEGHDDDDDEHGH
;
A
#
# COMPACT_ATOMS: atom_id res chain seq x y z
N MET A 1 70.79 122.24 -7.52
CA MET A 1 70.89 122.40 -6.05
C MET A 1 69.66 121.77 -5.41
N SER A 2 69.86 120.97 -4.36
CA SER A 2 68.89 120.67 -3.30
C SER A 2 67.64 119.81 -3.58
N HIS A 3 67.69 118.61 -2.98
CA HIS A 3 66.68 117.91 -2.18
C HIS A 3 65.27 117.60 -2.74
N SER A 4 64.98 116.29 -2.77
CA SER A 4 63.63 115.72 -2.67
C SER A 4 63.67 114.59 -1.62
N LEU A 5 62.77 114.64 -0.63
CA LEU A 5 62.42 113.55 0.30
C LEU A 5 60.93 113.26 0.10
N GLY A 6 60.55 112.02 -0.19
CA GLY A 6 59.99 111.09 0.81
C GLY A 6 58.50 110.85 0.48
N ILE A 7 57.82 109.73 0.68
CA ILE A 7 58.01 108.43 1.33
C ILE A 7 56.95 107.52 0.67
N ALA A 8 57.28 106.25 0.38
CA ALA A 8 56.27 105.19 0.23
C ALA A 8 56.82 103.90 0.87
N PRO A 9 56.00 103.11 1.58
CA PRO A 9 56.48 102.10 2.50
C PRO A 9 56.69 100.70 1.88
N THR A 10 57.79 100.06 2.32
CA THR A 10 57.98 98.64 2.69
C THR A 10 57.40 97.55 1.77
N ALA A 11 58.24 96.86 0.98
CA ALA A 11 59.01 95.64 1.32
C ALA A 11 58.09 94.40 1.52
N VAL A 12 58.29 93.27 0.85
CA VAL A 12 59.31 92.26 1.21
C VAL A 12 59.50 91.25 0.04
N THR A 13 60.76 91.22 -0.43
CA THR A 13 61.64 90.12 -0.92
C THR A 13 61.12 88.69 -1.25
N LEU A 14 61.28 88.30 -2.55
CA LEU A 14 62.20 87.30 -3.19
C LEU A 14 62.52 85.94 -2.50
N PRO A 15 63.01 84.87 -3.21
CA PRO A 15 63.65 84.81 -4.55
C PRO A 15 63.25 83.65 -5.52
N ALA A 16 63.80 83.72 -6.74
CA ALA A 16 63.89 82.73 -7.83
C ALA A 16 64.84 81.55 -7.47
N PRO A 17 65.29 80.59 -8.34
CA PRO A 17 65.23 80.46 -9.82
C PRO A 17 64.91 79.00 -10.28
N ASP A 18 64.68 78.68 -11.56
CA ASP A 18 65.61 77.96 -12.46
C ASP A 18 64.73 77.44 -13.63
N ALA A 19 64.97 77.79 -14.89
CA ALA A 19 65.88 77.11 -15.82
C ALA A 19 65.43 75.67 -16.22
N TYR A 20 65.66 75.34 -17.50
CA TYR A 20 65.41 74.07 -18.24
C TYR A 20 64.07 74.02 -19.00
N CYS A 21 64.03 74.48 -20.26
CA CYS A 21 64.47 73.81 -21.50
C CYS A 21 63.75 72.49 -21.81
N GLY A 22 62.94 72.55 -22.88
CA GLY A 22 62.75 71.58 -23.97
C GLY A 22 62.93 70.07 -23.76
N GLY A 23 62.01 69.29 -24.33
CA GLY A 23 62.28 67.89 -24.67
C GLY A 23 61.04 67.02 -24.85
N THR A 24 60.72 66.72 -26.10
CA THR A 24 59.69 65.80 -26.57
C THR A 24 60.02 64.33 -26.28
N HIS A 25 59.17 63.58 -25.56
CA HIS A 25 59.01 62.12 -25.66
C HIS A 25 57.58 61.79 -25.18
N ALA A 26 56.63 61.54 -26.09
CA ALA A 26 56.29 60.21 -26.58
C ALA A 26 55.91 59.20 -25.46
N THR A 27 54.63 58.83 -25.49
CA THR A 27 54.05 57.54 -25.07
C THR A 27 54.23 57.08 -23.61
N SER A 28 53.14 57.05 -22.84
CA SER A 28 52.74 55.88 -22.02
C SER A 28 51.59 56.26 -21.05
N LEU A 29 50.35 56.22 -21.53
CA LEU A 29 49.16 56.10 -20.68
C LEU A 29 48.25 55.02 -21.26
N ALA A 30 48.80 53.81 -21.41
CA ALA A 30 48.05 52.61 -21.74
C ALA A 30 48.54 51.46 -20.84
N LYS A 31 48.41 51.63 -19.52
CA LYS A 31 48.63 50.53 -18.56
C LYS A 31 47.77 50.76 -17.31
N GLY A 32 46.48 50.44 -17.41
CA GLY A 32 45.57 50.66 -16.27
C GLY A 32 44.34 49.77 -16.17
N TYR A 33 44.08 48.84 -17.10
CA TYR A 33 42.82 48.07 -17.10
C TYR A 33 42.88 46.54 -17.31
N PRO A 34 44.03 45.81 -17.36
CA PRO A 34 43.95 44.36 -17.51
C PRO A 34 43.63 43.62 -16.20
N GLN A 35 43.79 44.26 -15.03
CA GLN A 35 43.67 43.57 -13.74
C GLN A 35 42.22 43.42 -13.27
N MET A 36 41.36 44.42 -13.49
CA MET A 36 39.96 44.38 -13.00
C MET A 36 39.04 43.51 -13.87
N LEU A 37 39.36 43.35 -15.16
CA LEU A 37 38.56 42.52 -16.07
C LEU A 37 38.85 41.02 -15.86
N ASN A 38 40.07 40.66 -15.47
CA ASN A 38 40.41 39.27 -15.14
C ASN A 38 39.79 38.82 -13.80
N SER A 39 39.72 39.71 -12.79
CA SER A 39 39.04 39.41 -11.54
C SER A 39 37.54 39.14 -11.74
N PHE A 40 36.89 39.87 -12.66
CA PHE A 40 35.49 39.60 -13.03
C PHE A 40 35.31 38.26 -13.73
N ARG A 41 36.23 37.89 -14.64
CA ARG A 41 36.20 36.58 -15.33
C ARG A 41 36.43 35.42 -14.36
N ILE A 42 37.36 35.57 -13.43
CA ILE A 42 37.64 34.58 -12.38
C ILE A 42 36.42 34.43 -11.45
N LEU A 43 35.77 35.53 -11.08
CA LEU A 43 34.56 35.50 -10.24
C LEU A 43 33.38 34.84 -10.94
N THR A 44 33.18 35.10 -12.24
CA THR A 44 32.13 34.43 -13.03
C THR A 44 32.42 32.93 -13.23
N SER A 45 33.69 32.55 -13.41
CA SER A 45 34.08 31.13 -13.49
C SER A 45 33.91 30.40 -12.16
N LEU A 46 34.23 31.04 -11.03
CA LEU A 46 34.02 30.48 -9.70
C LEU A 46 32.54 30.25 -9.39
N LEU A 47 31.67 31.22 -9.74
CA LEU A 47 30.23 31.10 -9.55
C LEU A 47 29.61 29.98 -10.42
N ALA A 48 30.08 29.84 -11.66
CA ALA A 48 29.65 28.75 -12.56
C ALA A 48 30.09 27.37 -12.07
N ILE A 49 31.30 27.27 -11.49
CA ILE A 49 31.80 26.02 -10.90
C ILE A 49 30.99 25.65 -9.66
N ILE A 50 30.63 26.60 -8.79
CA ILE A 50 29.74 26.35 -7.64
C ILE A 50 28.37 25.81 -8.08
N PHE A 51 27.81 26.35 -9.17
CA PHE A 51 26.54 25.88 -9.75
C PHE A 51 26.65 24.46 -10.33
N LEU A 52 27.79 24.11 -10.94
CA LEU A 52 28.09 22.76 -11.44
C LEU A 52 28.25 21.73 -10.31
N ILE A 53 28.79 22.12 -9.15
CA ILE A 53 28.94 21.20 -8.01
C ILE A 53 27.59 20.92 -7.34
N ALA A 54 26.67 21.90 -7.29
CA ALA A 54 25.32 21.71 -6.75
C ALA A 54 24.42 20.77 -7.57
N ALA A 55 24.73 20.57 -8.86
CA ALA A 55 24.02 19.63 -9.72
C ALA A 55 24.46 18.17 -9.54
N CYS A 56 25.60 17.93 -8.88
CA CYS A 56 26.11 16.62 -8.51
C CYS A 56 25.83 16.32 -7.03
N SER A 57 24.56 16.40 -6.63
CA SER A 57 24.15 15.82 -5.35
C SER A 57 23.94 14.31 -5.57
N PRO A 58 24.73 13.42 -4.95
CA PRO A 58 24.42 11.99 -4.99
C PRO A 58 23.04 11.81 -4.34
N ALA A 59 22.11 11.24 -5.11
CA ALA A 59 20.79 10.90 -4.60
C ALA A 59 20.95 10.10 -3.30
N ALA A 60 20.50 10.67 -2.19
CA ALA A 60 20.34 9.92 -0.96
C ALA A 60 19.44 8.70 -1.25
N PRO A 61 19.74 7.51 -0.71
CA PRO A 61 18.84 6.38 -0.82
C PRO A 61 17.47 6.82 -0.29
N GLY A 62 16.46 6.65 -1.15
CA GLY A 62 15.16 7.31 -1.05
C GLY A 62 14.60 7.31 0.36
N THR A 63 14.47 8.51 0.93
CA THR A 63 13.23 8.81 1.63
C THR A 63 12.16 8.78 0.55
N THR A 64 11.41 7.69 0.50
CA THR A 64 10.07 7.69 -0.09
C THR A 64 9.38 8.90 0.51
N ALA A 65 9.28 9.98 -0.27
CA ALA A 65 8.34 11.04 0.04
C ALA A 65 7.01 10.32 0.22
N ALA A 66 6.46 10.37 1.44
CA ALA A 66 5.09 9.95 1.66
C ALA A 66 4.26 10.58 0.54
N PRO A 67 3.41 9.81 -0.16
CA PRO A 67 2.57 10.38 -1.20
C PRO A 67 1.89 11.60 -0.60
N ALA A 68 1.90 12.72 -1.35
CA ALA A 68 1.08 13.86 -0.99
C ALA A 68 -0.31 13.33 -0.60
N GLU A 69 -0.89 13.83 0.49
CA GLU A 69 -2.18 13.37 1.03
C GLU A 69 -3.34 13.65 0.06
N GLY A 70 -3.32 12.99 -1.10
CA GLY A 70 -4.49 12.62 -1.85
C GLY A 70 -5.16 11.46 -1.13
N GLU A 71 -6.48 11.46 -1.17
CA GLU A 71 -7.31 10.46 -0.54
C GLU A 71 -6.88 9.06 -1.03
N ARG A 72 -6.33 8.26 -0.12
CA ARG A 72 -5.93 6.87 -0.41
C ARG A 72 -7.21 6.09 -0.72
N LEU A 73 -7.15 5.23 -1.73
CA LEU A 73 -8.29 4.37 -2.04
C LEU A 73 -8.60 3.48 -0.83
N ARG A 74 -9.86 3.48 -0.41
CA ARG A 74 -10.38 2.56 0.60
C ARG A 74 -10.73 1.26 -0.08
N VAL A 75 -10.03 0.19 0.30
CA VAL A 75 -10.15 -1.11 -0.32
C VAL A 75 -10.57 -2.13 0.72
N VAL A 76 -11.60 -2.91 0.39
CA VAL A 76 -12.07 -4.04 1.19
C VAL A 76 -11.68 -5.33 0.47
N ALA A 77 -11.19 -6.32 1.21
CA ALA A 77 -10.99 -7.67 0.72
C ALA A 77 -11.80 -8.66 1.55
N SER A 78 -12.54 -9.56 0.90
CA SER A 78 -13.37 -10.56 1.59
C SER A 78 -12.51 -11.58 2.34
N LEU A 79 -11.55 -12.21 1.65
CA LEU A 79 -10.75 -13.32 2.18
C LEU A 79 -9.32 -12.90 2.53
N SER A 80 -8.72 -13.58 3.52
CA SER A 80 -7.34 -13.33 3.94
C SER A 80 -6.29 -13.51 2.81
N PRO A 81 -6.35 -14.53 1.94
CA PRO A 81 -5.44 -14.64 0.80
C PRO A 81 -5.56 -13.47 -0.18
N ILE A 82 -6.79 -13.03 -0.47
CA ILE A 82 -7.07 -11.87 -1.34
C ILE A 82 -6.49 -10.59 -0.73
N LYS A 83 -6.75 -10.37 0.57
CA LYS A 83 -6.17 -9.26 1.31
C LYS A 83 -4.65 -9.24 1.20
N ASN A 84 -3.99 -10.41 1.27
CA ASN A 84 -2.54 -10.48 1.13
C ASN A 84 -2.07 -10.07 -0.28
N ILE A 85 -2.74 -10.54 -1.33
CA ILE A 85 -2.44 -10.14 -2.71
C ILE A 85 -2.60 -8.63 -2.89
N VAL A 86 -3.74 -8.09 -2.47
CA VAL A 86 -4.07 -6.65 -2.57
C VAL A 86 -3.07 -5.81 -1.78
N TYR A 87 -2.65 -6.26 -0.59
CA TYR A 87 -1.63 -5.58 0.22
C TYR A 87 -0.29 -5.50 -0.52
N ASN A 88 0.16 -6.60 -1.13
CA ASN A 88 1.44 -6.62 -1.85
C ASN A 88 1.42 -5.73 -3.12
N ILE A 89 0.27 -5.55 -3.75
CA ILE A 89 0.12 -4.70 -4.95
C ILE A 89 -0.05 -3.22 -4.57
N GLY A 90 -0.94 -2.94 -3.62
CA GLY A 90 -1.31 -1.59 -3.22
C GLY A 90 -0.31 -0.93 -2.27
N GLY A 91 0.26 -1.70 -1.34
CA GLY A 91 1.19 -1.23 -0.33
C GLY A 91 0.72 0.05 0.36
N ASP A 92 1.61 1.03 0.47
CA ASP A 92 1.33 2.32 1.11
C ASP A 92 0.50 3.30 0.27
N ARG A 93 -0.16 2.85 -0.81
CA ARG A 93 -1.02 3.70 -1.65
C ARG A 93 -2.52 3.51 -1.38
N ILE A 94 -2.89 2.48 -0.63
CA ILE A 94 -4.28 2.16 -0.30
C ILE A 94 -4.48 2.14 1.21
N ASP A 95 -5.73 2.21 1.64
CA ASP A 95 -6.20 1.82 2.96
C ASP A 95 -6.95 0.50 2.83
N LEU A 96 -6.41 -0.59 3.38
CA LEU A 96 -6.88 -1.95 3.13
C LEU A 96 -7.43 -2.60 4.39
N VAL A 97 -8.69 -2.98 4.34
CA VAL A 97 -9.37 -3.74 5.40
C VAL A 97 -9.83 -5.11 4.89
N GLY A 98 -9.79 -6.11 5.78
CA GLY A 98 -10.32 -7.44 5.50
C GLY A 98 -11.62 -7.69 6.24
N ILE A 99 -12.52 -8.47 5.65
CA ILE A 99 -13.77 -8.91 6.30
C ILE A 99 -13.53 -10.22 7.06
N LEU A 100 -13.08 -11.27 6.37
CA LEU A 100 -12.82 -12.58 6.99
C LEU A 100 -11.56 -12.53 7.89
N PRO A 101 -11.68 -12.83 9.20
CA PRO A 101 -10.53 -12.91 10.09
C PRO A 101 -9.58 -14.06 9.72
N PRO A 102 -8.28 -13.97 10.06
CA PRO A 102 -7.35 -15.07 9.83
C PRO A 102 -7.77 -16.36 10.54
N GLY A 103 -7.67 -17.49 9.84
CA GLY A 103 -7.96 -18.82 10.39
C GLY A 103 -9.44 -19.18 10.49
N VAL A 104 -10.34 -18.34 9.97
CA VAL A 104 -11.78 -18.62 9.91
C VAL A 104 -12.12 -19.25 8.55
N ASP A 105 -13.01 -20.25 8.57
CA ASP A 105 -13.53 -20.89 7.37
C ASP A 105 -14.52 -19.96 6.64
N PRO A 106 -14.29 -19.62 5.35
CA PRO A 106 -15.20 -18.77 4.59
C PRO A 106 -16.60 -19.37 4.41
N HIS A 107 -16.75 -20.69 4.37
CA HIS A 107 -18.05 -21.34 4.10
C HIS A 107 -19.05 -21.18 5.25
N THR A 108 -18.56 -20.97 6.47
CA THR A 108 -19.37 -20.81 7.69
C THR A 108 -19.34 -19.39 8.23
N PHE A 109 -18.64 -18.47 7.55
CA PHE A 109 -18.44 -17.13 8.04
C PHE A 109 -19.62 -16.19 7.71
N GLU A 110 -20.08 -15.49 8.74
CA GLU A 110 -21.06 -14.42 8.63
C GLU A 110 -20.41 -13.06 8.95
N PRO A 111 -20.47 -12.07 8.05
CA PRO A 111 -20.00 -10.72 8.32
C PRO A 111 -20.73 -10.07 9.49
N LYS A 112 -20.01 -9.26 10.27
CA LYS A 112 -20.62 -8.52 11.38
C LYS A 112 -21.38 -7.30 10.84
N PRO A 113 -22.40 -6.79 11.54
CA PRO A 113 -23.04 -5.53 11.18
C PRO A 113 -22.05 -4.35 11.05
N SER A 114 -20.97 -4.35 11.82
CA SER A 114 -19.89 -3.36 11.72
C SER A 114 -19.14 -3.39 10.38
N ASP A 115 -19.17 -4.52 9.67
CA ASP A 115 -18.52 -4.66 8.37
C ASP A 115 -19.29 -3.92 7.27
N ALA A 116 -20.60 -3.69 7.45
CA ALA A 116 -21.40 -2.86 6.53
C ALA A 116 -20.82 -1.45 6.38
N VAL A 117 -20.32 -0.86 7.47
CA VAL A 117 -19.69 0.47 7.46
C VAL A 117 -18.41 0.47 6.62
N LYS A 118 -17.61 -0.59 6.74
CA LYS A 118 -16.37 -0.72 5.95
C LYS A 118 -16.67 -0.77 4.46
N VAL A 119 -17.69 -1.54 4.08
CA VAL A 119 -18.13 -1.65 2.69
C VAL A 119 -18.72 -0.33 2.19
N ALA A 120 -19.55 0.33 2.98
CA ALA A 120 -20.19 1.59 2.59
C ALA A 120 -19.18 2.72 2.31
N GLU A 121 -18.00 2.67 2.93
CA GLU A 121 -16.94 3.65 2.70
C GLU A 121 -15.98 3.25 1.58
N ALA A 122 -15.98 1.98 1.16
CA ALA A 122 -15.02 1.42 0.21
C ALA A 122 -15.16 2.02 -1.19
N ASP A 123 -14.02 2.24 -1.86
CA ASP A 123 -13.94 2.53 -3.29
C ASP A 123 -13.89 1.24 -4.11
N LEU A 124 -13.21 0.22 -3.59
CA LEU A 124 -13.03 -1.08 -4.24
C LEU A 124 -13.27 -2.22 -3.25
N ILE A 125 -13.97 -3.26 -3.69
CA ILE A 125 -14.25 -4.46 -2.90
C ILE A 125 -13.80 -5.67 -3.70
N PHE A 126 -12.80 -6.40 -3.20
CA PHE A 126 -12.30 -7.62 -3.83
C PHE A 126 -12.93 -8.85 -3.19
N LEU A 127 -13.53 -9.67 -4.04
CA LEU A 127 -14.13 -10.96 -3.73
C LEU A 127 -13.40 -12.07 -4.49
N ASN A 128 -13.47 -13.29 -3.97
CA ASN A 128 -13.07 -14.46 -4.73
C ASN A 128 -14.05 -14.72 -5.87
N GLY A 129 -15.35 -14.68 -5.58
CA GLY A 129 -16.40 -15.15 -6.48
C GLY A 129 -16.60 -16.66 -6.36
N ILE A 130 -17.21 -17.28 -7.39
CA ILE A 130 -17.53 -18.73 -7.46
C ILE A 130 -18.27 -19.29 -6.24
N HIS A 131 -19.21 -18.50 -5.70
CA HIS A 131 -20.03 -18.84 -4.53
C HIS A 131 -19.25 -19.03 -3.21
N LEU A 132 -17.97 -18.63 -3.15
CA LEU A 132 -17.16 -18.82 -1.92
C LEU A 132 -17.47 -17.78 -0.83
N ASP A 133 -17.74 -16.53 -1.21
CA ASP A 133 -17.88 -15.39 -0.31
C ASP A 133 -19.22 -14.65 -0.48
N GLU A 134 -20.29 -15.41 -0.74
CA GLU A 134 -21.64 -14.88 -1.01
C GLU A 134 -22.20 -13.98 0.09
N THR A 135 -21.96 -14.29 1.36
CA THR A 135 -22.47 -13.50 2.49
C THR A 135 -21.85 -12.10 2.48
N THR A 136 -20.57 -12.01 2.10
CA THR A 136 -19.87 -10.73 1.95
C THR A 136 -20.31 -10.00 0.68
N LEU A 137 -20.59 -10.72 -0.42
CA LEU A 137 -21.17 -10.13 -1.64
C LEU A 137 -22.53 -9.49 -1.35
N LYS A 138 -23.45 -10.21 -0.69
CA LYS A 138 -24.78 -9.69 -0.32
C LYS A 138 -24.68 -8.45 0.57
N LEU A 139 -23.77 -8.47 1.55
CA LEU A 139 -23.48 -7.31 2.38
C LEU A 139 -22.99 -6.13 1.52
N ALA A 140 -22.14 -6.41 0.54
CA ALA A 140 -21.57 -5.38 -0.33
C ALA A 140 -22.61 -4.72 -1.23
N GLU A 141 -23.39 -5.53 -1.95
CA GLU A 141 -24.46 -5.07 -2.83
C GLU A 141 -25.51 -4.21 -2.09
N ALA A 142 -25.77 -4.53 -0.82
CA ALA A 142 -26.72 -3.79 -0.01
C ALA A 142 -26.20 -2.44 0.52
N ASN A 143 -24.88 -2.22 0.56
CA ASN A 143 -24.30 -1.09 1.29
C ASN A 143 -23.30 -0.25 0.47
N LEU A 144 -22.87 -0.67 -0.71
CA LEU A 144 -21.86 0.08 -1.48
C LEU A 144 -22.32 1.51 -1.82
N LYS A 145 -21.37 2.45 -1.80
CA LYS A 145 -21.61 3.82 -2.25
C LYS A 145 -21.63 3.93 -3.77
N GLU A 146 -22.22 5.01 -4.28
CA GLU A 146 -22.19 5.31 -5.72
C GLU A 146 -20.75 5.44 -6.22
N GLY A 147 -20.44 4.79 -7.33
CA GLY A 147 -19.11 4.79 -7.95
C GLY A 147 -18.12 3.79 -7.34
N ALA A 148 -18.48 3.05 -6.29
CA ALA A 148 -17.66 1.93 -5.82
C ALA A 148 -17.79 0.72 -6.76
N GLU A 149 -16.73 -0.08 -6.84
CA GLU A 149 -16.67 -1.27 -7.70
C GLU A 149 -16.45 -2.54 -6.89
N ILE A 150 -17.19 -3.59 -7.25
CA ILE A 150 -17.01 -4.96 -6.75
C ILE A 150 -16.25 -5.74 -7.82
N ILE A 151 -15.14 -6.36 -7.42
CA ILE A 151 -14.26 -7.14 -8.30
C ILE A 151 -14.23 -8.58 -7.81
N GLU A 152 -14.86 -9.48 -8.57
CA GLU A 152 -14.74 -10.92 -8.39
C GLU A 152 -13.53 -11.45 -9.17
N LEU A 153 -12.50 -11.88 -8.43
CA LEU A 153 -11.23 -12.32 -9.00
C LEU A 153 -11.38 -13.53 -9.92
N ALA A 154 -12.23 -14.48 -9.55
CA ALA A 154 -12.47 -15.68 -10.33
C ALA A 154 -13.01 -15.33 -11.72
N ALA A 155 -14.10 -14.54 -11.79
CA ALA A 155 -14.69 -14.07 -13.03
C ALA A 155 -13.75 -13.19 -13.88
N ALA A 156 -12.85 -12.45 -13.24
CA ALA A 156 -11.86 -11.61 -13.93
C ALA A 156 -10.72 -12.40 -14.60
N VAL A 157 -10.41 -13.61 -14.11
CA VAL A 157 -9.28 -14.43 -14.60
C VAL A 157 -9.73 -15.45 -15.64
N ALA A 158 -10.84 -16.12 -15.39
CA ALA A 158 -11.49 -17.03 -16.33
C ALA A 158 -12.97 -16.67 -16.29
N GLY A 159 -13.63 -16.52 -17.43
CA GLY A 159 -15.03 -16.10 -17.47
C GLY A 159 -15.89 -16.97 -16.52
N PRO A 160 -16.99 -16.43 -15.96
CA PRO A 160 -17.73 -17.06 -14.86
C PRO A 160 -18.15 -18.52 -15.12
N ASP A 161 -18.36 -18.90 -16.38
CA ASP A 161 -18.77 -20.26 -16.76
C ASP A 161 -17.63 -21.30 -16.78
N GLU A 162 -16.36 -20.88 -16.87
CA GLU A 162 -15.22 -21.79 -17.03
C GLU A 162 -14.74 -22.39 -15.69
N LEU A 163 -15.04 -21.73 -14.57
CA LEU A 163 -14.53 -22.09 -13.25
C LEU A 163 -15.44 -23.02 -12.43
N ILE A 164 -16.74 -23.08 -12.75
CA ILE A 164 -17.70 -23.90 -12.00
C ILE A 164 -17.48 -25.40 -12.27
N TYR A 165 -16.98 -25.77 -13.45
CA TYR A 165 -16.81 -27.17 -13.87
C TYR A 165 -15.67 -27.94 -13.17
N GLY A 166 -14.80 -27.26 -12.42
CA GLY A 166 -13.64 -27.88 -11.75
C GLY A 166 -13.87 -28.31 -10.29
N ILE A 167 -15.01 -27.95 -9.68
CA ILE A 167 -15.26 -28.11 -8.24
C ILE A 167 -16.31 -29.20 -7.95
N GLU A 168 -17.09 -29.60 -8.95
CA GLU A 168 -18.03 -30.72 -8.82
C GLU A 168 -17.29 -32.07 -8.82
N HIS A 169 -17.11 -32.64 -7.63
CA HIS A 169 -16.98 -34.08 -7.32
C HIS A 169 -15.64 -34.79 -7.61
N HIS A 170 -14.78 -34.89 -6.58
CA HIS A 170 -13.92 -36.08 -6.39
C HIS A 170 -13.64 -36.35 -4.90
N HIS A 171 -14.68 -36.70 -4.15
CA HIS A 171 -14.58 -37.49 -2.91
C HIS A 171 -15.54 -38.69 -2.98
N GLY A 172 -15.45 -39.46 -4.07
CA GLY A 172 -15.99 -40.81 -4.10
C GLY A 172 -15.01 -41.72 -3.38
N HIS A 173 -15.37 -42.15 -2.17
CA HIS A 173 -14.75 -43.33 -1.57
C HIS A 173 -14.92 -44.48 -2.56
N ALA A 174 -13.81 -45.14 -2.89
CA ALA A 174 -13.84 -46.38 -3.66
C ALA A 174 -14.51 -47.44 -2.80
N GLU A 175 -15.79 -47.71 -3.07
CA GLU A 175 -16.44 -48.97 -2.74
C GLU A 175 -15.75 -50.04 -3.60
N GLU A 176 -14.78 -50.77 -3.04
CA GLU A 176 -14.55 -52.14 -3.49
C GLU A 176 -15.70 -52.95 -2.91
N GLU A 177 -16.54 -53.55 -3.76
CA GLU A 177 -17.31 -54.82 -3.65
C GLU A 177 -18.07 -54.96 -4.98
N GLY A 178 -18.23 -56.08 -5.68
CA GLY A 178 -17.88 -57.48 -5.54
C GLY A 178 -18.31 -58.13 -6.87
N HIS A 179 -17.67 -59.21 -7.28
CA HIS A 179 -17.92 -59.87 -8.56
C HIS A 179 -19.35 -60.44 -8.65
N ASP A 180 -20.07 -60.08 -9.72
CA ASP A 180 -21.26 -60.79 -10.21
C ASP A 180 -20.84 -62.10 -10.87
N ASP A 181 -21.25 -63.24 -10.30
CA ASP A 181 -21.32 -64.52 -11.01
C ASP A 181 -22.79 -64.97 -10.99
N ASP A 182 -23.38 -65.02 -12.18
CA ASP A 182 -24.73 -65.49 -12.48
C ASP A 182 -24.86 -67.02 -12.42
N ASP A 183 -26.13 -67.44 -12.28
CA ASP A 183 -26.73 -68.74 -12.63
C ASP A 183 -26.68 -69.89 -11.60
N ASP A 184 -27.84 -70.23 -11.01
CA ASP A 184 -28.57 -71.43 -11.42
C ASP A 184 -29.92 -71.59 -10.67
N GLU A 185 -30.99 -71.73 -11.47
CA GLU A 185 -32.35 -72.12 -11.09
C GLU A 185 -32.39 -73.51 -10.44
N HIS A 186 -32.93 -73.61 -9.22
CA HIS A 186 -33.57 -74.84 -8.74
C HIS A 186 -34.79 -74.52 -7.86
N GLY A 187 -35.98 -74.70 -8.44
CA GLY A 187 -37.23 -74.73 -7.67
C GLY A 187 -37.42 -76.08 -6.98
N HIS A 188 -38.01 -76.08 -5.78
CA HIS A 188 -38.83 -77.18 -5.29
C HIS A 188 -39.89 -76.68 -4.30
N ALA A 189 -41.03 -77.34 -4.42
CA ALA A 189 -42.32 -77.13 -3.79
C ALA A 189 -42.37 -77.57 -2.31
N GLU A 190 -43.31 -76.94 -1.57
CA GLU A 190 -44.15 -77.43 -0.45
C GLU A 190 -43.53 -78.40 0.57
N GLU A 191 -43.53 -78.04 1.86
CA GLU A 191 -44.06 -78.85 2.99
C GLU A 191 -43.79 -78.17 4.35
N GLU A 192 -44.89 -77.90 5.06
CA GLU A 192 -45.17 -78.22 6.47
C GLU A 192 -44.08 -78.06 7.55
N GLY A 193 -44.39 -77.20 8.53
CA GLY A 193 -44.29 -77.52 9.95
C GLY A 193 -42.91 -77.47 10.61
N HIS A 194 -42.73 -76.50 11.52
CA HIS A 194 -42.38 -76.81 12.91
C HIS A 194 -42.59 -75.56 13.79
N ASP A 195 -43.61 -75.68 14.66
CA ASP A 195 -43.71 -74.97 15.94
C ASP A 195 -42.67 -75.53 16.93
N ASP A 196 -42.61 -74.90 18.10
CA ASP A 196 -41.84 -75.19 19.34
C ASP A 196 -40.55 -74.35 19.44
N ASP A 197 -40.22 -73.63 20.52
CA ASP A 197 -40.88 -73.31 21.78
C ASP A 197 -40.07 -72.14 22.42
N ASP A 198 -40.76 -71.41 23.29
CA ASP A 198 -40.31 -70.52 24.36
C ASP A 198 -38.83 -70.55 24.79
N ASP A 199 -38.25 -69.36 24.99
CA ASP A 199 -37.49 -69.07 26.21
C ASP A 199 -37.48 -67.56 26.53
N GLU A 200 -38.21 -67.24 27.59
CA GLU A 200 -38.20 -65.97 28.31
C GLU A 200 -36.79 -65.64 28.84
N HIS A 201 -36.31 -64.43 28.61
CA HIS A 201 -35.47 -63.74 29.59
C HIS A 201 -35.84 -62.25 29.64
N GLY A 202 -36.73 -61.93 30.57
CA GLY A 202 -36.89 -60.57 31.06
C GLY A 202 -35.75 -60.21 32.03
N HIS A 203 -35.31 -58.96 31.99
CA HIS A 203 -34.92 -58.24 33.20
C HIS A 203 -35.33 -56.76 33.09
N ALA A 204 -36.30 -56.47 33.96
CA ALA A 204 -36.82 -55.20 34.44
C ALA A 204 -35.73 -54.24 34.99
N GLU A 205 -35.89 -52.93 34.74
CA GLU A 205 -36.19 -51.84 35.71
C GLU A 205 -34.99 -51.52 36.63
N GLU A 206 -34.42 -50.31 36.62
CA GLU A 206 -34.75 -49.12 37.44
C GLU A 206 -33.42 -48.33 37.58
N GLU A 207 -33.29 -47.03 37.88
CA GLU A 207 -34.21 -45.94 38.12
C GLU A 207 -33.39 -44.64 38.03
N GLY A 208 -34.07 -43.55 37.68
CA GLY A 208 -33.55 -42.20 37.93
C GLY A 208 -33.53 -41.93 39.43
N HIS A 209 -32.55 -41.15 39.88
CA HIS A 209 -32.62 -40.46 41.16
C HIS A 209 -32.40 -38.98 40.89
N ASP A 210 -33.52 -38.24 41.00
CA ASP A 210 -33.54 -36.85 41.40
C ASP A 210 -33.35 -36.82 42.92
N ASP A 211 -32.47 -35.95 43.42
CA ASP A 211 -32.53 -35.46 44.80
C ASP A 211 -32.16 -33.98 44.79
N ASP A 212 -33.14 -33.19 45.21
CA ASP A 212 -33.16 -31.75 45.38
C ASP A 212 -32.35 -31.28 46.61
N ASP A 213 -32.13 -29.96 46.62
CA ASP A 213 -31.95 -29.07 47.79
C ASP A 213 -30.65 -29.11 48.61
N ASP A 214 -29.93 -27.98 48.64
CA ASP A 214 -29.95 -27.14 49.85
C ASP A 214 -29.25 -25.77 49.67
N GLU A 215 -29.89 -24.79 50.30
CA GLU A 215 -29.67 -23.35 50.29
C GLU A 215 -28.55 -22.88 51.25
N HIS A 216 -28.22 -21.57 51.17
CA HIS A 216 -27.44 -20.72 52.10
C HIS A 216 -25.91 -20.66 51.87
N GLY A 217 -25.23 -19.52 51.84
CA GLY A 217 -25.56 -18.12 52.09
C GLY A 217 -24.27 -17.29 52.20
N HIS A 218 -24.40 -15.97 51.95
CA HIS A 218 -23.44 -14.86 52.18
C HIS A 218 -22.12 -14.79 51.40
#